data_AF-A0A3S9J7N4-F1
#
_entry.id   AF-A0A3S9J7N4-F1
#
_cell.length_a   1.000
_cell.length_b   1.000
_cell.length_c   1.000
_cell.angle_alpha   90.00
_cell.angle_beta   90.00
_cell.angle_gamma   90.00
#
_symmetry.space_group_name_H-M   'P 1'
#
loop_
_entity.id
_entity.type
_entity.pdbx_description
1 polymer ?
#
loop_
_entity_poly.entity_id
_entity_poly.type
_entity_poly.pdbx_seq_one_letter_code
_entity_poly.pdbx_strand_id
1 'polypeptide(L)'
;MNHKFKKNIIGLIFSTLLTIFPLIILHLLYINKFYKIIFIYFCLLLQTFIHFFYFLNLKLKIKNNWNLISLIFVIIIMTIIVIGTNYIMLSLHHRM
;
A
#
# COMPACT_ATOMS: atom_id res chain seq x y z
N MET A 1 -20.63 -21.69 1.08
CA MET A 1 -20.38 -20.58 2.02
C MET A 1 -18.89 -20.17 2.16
N ASN A 2 -17.91 -20.82 1.48
CA ASN A 2 -16.48 -20.72 1.87
C ASN A 2 -15.55 -19.87 0.97
N HIS A 3 -15.98 -19.36 -0.19
CA HIS A 3 -15.04 -18.70 -1.12
C HIS A 3 -14.65 -17.26 -0.75
N LYS A 4 -15.47 -16.54 0.02
CA LYS A 4 -15.19 -15.14 0.40
C LYS A 4 -14.09 -15.02 1.47
N PHE A 5 -14.06 -15.94 2.42
CA PHE A 5 -13.05 -15.91 3.49
C PHE A 5 -11.65 -16.22 2.95
N LYS A 6 -11.53 -17.15 2.00
CA LYS A 6 -10.24 -17.48 1.37
C LYS A 6 -9.56 -16.28 0.71
N LYS A 7 -10.30 -15.41 0.02
CA LYS A 7 -9.72 -14.24 -0.67
C LYS A 7 -9.21 -13.20 0.33
N ASN A 8 -9.96 -12.89 1.39
CA ASN A 8 -9.49 -11.96 2.42
C ASN A 8 -8.25 -12.47 3.15
N ILE A 9 -8.20 -13.78 3.45
CA ILE A 9 -7.08 -14.40 4.15
C ILE A 9 -5.80 -14.36 3.30
N ILE A 10 -5.92 -14.60 1.99
CA ILE A 10 -4.77 -14.50 1.07
C ILE A 10 -4.20 -13.07 1.03
N GLY A 11 -5.05 -12.04 1.07
CA GLY A 11 -4.61 -10.65 1.16
C GLY A 11 -3.86 -10.33 2.43
N LEU A 12 -4.39 -10.83 3.54
CA LEU A 12 -3.77 -10.73 4.86
C LEU A 12 -2.37 -11.36 4.85
N ILE A 13 -2.24 -12.57 4.28
CA ILE A 13 -0.96 -13.26 4.16
C ILE A 13 0.01 -12.50 3.25
N PHE A 14 -0.45 -12.00 2.10
CA PHE A 14 0.41 -11.26 1.16
C PHE A 14 0.90 -9.92 1.74
N SER A 15 0.03 -9.17 2.41
CA SER A 15 0.37 -7.95 3.17
C SER A 15 1.36 -8.23 4.29
N THR A 16 1.15 -9.31 5.04
CA THR A 16 2.04 -9.70 6.14
C THR A 16 3.42 -10.08 5.62
N LEU A 17 3.49 -10.89 4.55
CA LEU A 17 4.74 -11.23 3.86
C LEU A 17 5.48 -9.98 3.39
N LEU A 18 4.77 -9.05 2.73
CA LEU A 18 5.39 -7.84 2.23
C LEU A 18 5.89 -6.93 3.36
N THR A 19 5.31 -7.00 4.57
CA THR A 19 5.79 -6.26 5.74
C THR A 19 7.02 -6.91 6.39
N ILE A 20 7.15 -8.24 6.27
CA ILE A 20 8.31 -8.98 6.78
C ILE A 20 9.56 -8.69 5.94
N PHE A 21 9.44 -8.52 4.62
CA PHE A 21 10.55 -8.17 3.73
C PHE A 21 11.37 -6.94 4.16
N PRO A 22 10.77 -5.75 4.36
CA PRO A 22 11.50 -4.55 4.75
C PRO A 22 12.10 -4.68 6.16
N LEU A 23 11.46 -5.45 7.07
CA LEU A 23 12.01 -5.73 8.41
C LEU A 23 13.30 -6.55 8.33
N ILE A 24 13.35 -7.56 7.47
CA ILE A 24 14.56 -8.36 7.23
C ILE A 24 15.68 -7.49 6.65
N ILE A 25 15.36 -6.67 5.64
CA ILE A 25 16.32 -5.78 4.97
C ILE A 25 16.87 -4.70 5.90
N LEU A 26 16.06 -4.22 6.86
CA LEU A 26 16.52 -3.28 7.88
C LEU A 26 17.64 -3.90 8.73
N HIS A 27 17.49 -5.16 9.12
CA HIS A 27 18.42 -5.89 9.99
C HIS A 27 19.72 -6.31 9.28
N LEU A 28 19.70 -6.46 7.95
CA LEU A 28 20.88 -6.78 7.15
C LEU A 28 21.90 -5.64 7.17
N LEU A 29 22.95 -5.74 8.01
CA LEU A 29 23.99 -4.71 8.17
C LEU A 29 24.83 -4.44 6.90
N TYR A 30 24.89 -5.40 5.97
CA TYR A 30 25.73 -5.34 4.77
C TYR A 30 25.18 -4.47 3.61
N ILE A 31 23.94 -3.99 3.70
CA ILE A 31 23.33 -3.18 2.63
C ILE A 31 23.59 -1.70 2.89
N ASN A 32 24.06 -0.97 1.87
CA ASN A 32 24.29 0.47 1.94
C ASN A 32 22.99 1.21 2.35
N LYS A 33 23.13 2.22 3.22
CA LYS A 33 22.00 2.95 3.83
C LYS A 33 21.07 3.56 2.78
N PHE A 34 21.62 4.03 1.66
CA PHE A 34 20.83 4.60 0.57
C PHE A 34 19.89 3.57 -0.09
N TYR A 35 20.40 2.37 -0.40
CA TYR A 35 19.58 1.30 -0.99
C TYR A 35 18.50 0.79 -0.03
N LYS A 36 18.79 0.74 1.28
CA LYS A 36 17.78 0.40 2.30
C LYS A 36 16.60 1.37 2.28
N ILE A 37 16.88 2.67 2.29
CA ILE A 37 15.85 3.72 2.34
C ILE A 37 14.94 3.63 1.11
N ILE A 38 15.51 3.52 -0.08
CA ILE A 38 14.74 3.40 -1.33
C ILE A 38 13.86 2.14 -1.32
N PHE A 39 14.42 1.00 -0.91
CA PHE A 39 13.67 -0.25 -0.86
C PHE A 39 12.49 -0.18 0.11
N ILE A 40 12.72 0.37 1.30
CA ILE A 40 11.67 0.53 2.32
C ILE A 40 10.58 1.46 1.82
N TYR A 41 10.93 2.57 1.17
CA TYR A 41 9.96 3.51 0.60
C TYR A 41 9.11 2.85 -0.50
N PHE A 42 9.74 2.06 -1.38
CA PHE A 42 9.04 1.30 -2.41
C PHE A 42 8.10 0.25 -1.80
N CYS A 43 8.56 -0.47 -0.78
CA CYS A 43 7.76 -1.47 -0.08
C CYS A 43 6.56 -0.83 0.63
N LEU A 44 6.75 0.36 1.23
CA LEU A 44 5.69 1.14 1.87
C LEU A 44 4.59 1.50 0.87
N LEU A 45 4.97 2.01 -0.31
CA LEU A 45 4.03 2.32 -1.39
C LEU A 45 3.24 1.07 -1.80
N LEU A 46 3.92 -0.03 -2.13
CA LEU A 46 3.26 -1.29 -2.52
C LEU A 46 2.29 -1.80 -1.44
N GLN A 47 2.72 -1.72 -0.17
CA GLN A 47 1.94 -2.15 0.98
C GLN A 47 0.62 -1.39 1.10
N THR A 48 0.63 -0.07 0.92
CA THR A 48 -0.59 0.75 0.88
C THR A 48 -1.53 0.25 -0.22
N PHE A 49 -1.04 0.03 -1.45
CA PHE A 49 -1.86 -0.46 -2.55
C PHE A 49 -2.50 -1.84 -2.27
N ILE A 50 -1.72 -2.80 -1.77
CA ILE A 50 -2.21 -4.16 -1.47
C ILE A 50 -3.31 -4.11 -0.41
N HIS A 51 -3.13 -3.31 0.64
CA HIS A 51 -4.11 -3.17 1.71
C HIS A 51 -5.43 -2.63 1.16
N PHE A 52 -5.41 -1.60 0.32
CA PHE A 52 -6.61 -1.09 -0.33
C PHE A 52 -7.28 -2.14 -1.24
N PHE A 53 -6.52 -2.88 -2.04
CA PHE A 53 -7.08 -3.89 -2.95
C PHE A 53 -7.73 -5.08 -2.23
N TYR A 54 -7.08 -5.61 -1.18
CA TYR A 54 -7.58 -6.79 -0.47
C TYR A 54 -8.58 -6.46 0.62
N PHE A 55 -8.37 -5.37 1.36
CA PHE A 55 -9.21 -5.02 2.50
C PHE A 55 -10.54 -4.39 2.08
N LEU A 56 -10.56 -3.61 0.98
CA LEU A 56 -11.81 -3.07 0.43
C LEU A 56 -12.71 -4.16 -0.20
N ASN A 57 -12.26 -5.42 -0.18
CA ASN A 57 -13.02 -6.63 -0.49
C ASN A 57 -13.93 -6.45 -1.71
N LEU A 58 -13.36 -5.87 -2.75
CA LEU A 58 -14.09 -5.55 -3.95
C LEU A 58 -14.51 -6.87 -4.60
N LYS A 59 -15.81 -7.16 -4.46
CA LYS A 59 -16.44 -8.17 -5.28
C LYS A 59 -16.35 -7.63 -6.71
N LEU A 60 -15.37 -8.12 -7.46
CA LEU A 60 -15.35 -8.15 -8.92
C LEU A 60 -16.48 -9.09 -9.40
N LYS A 61 -17.71 -8.86 -8.92
CA LYS A 61 -18.89 -9.39 -9.58
C LYS A 61 -19.13 -8.43 -10.72
N ILE A 62 -18.85 -8.90 -11.93
CA ILE A 62 -19.10 -8.29 -13.24
C ILE A 62 -20.55 -7.76 -13.41
N LYS A 63 -21.45 -8.04 -12.46
CA LYS A 63 -22.82 -7.53 -12.43
C LYS A 63 -22.99 -6.13 -11.82
N ASN A 64 -21.97 -5.54 -11.17
CA ASN A 64 -22.13 -4.25 -10.47
C ASN A 64 -20.93 -3.31 -10.71
N ASN A 65 -20.96 -2.57 -11.82
CA ASN A 65 -19.90 -1.65 -12.28
C ASN A 65 -19.49 -0.57 -11.26
N TRP A 66 -20.39 -0.22 -10.34
CA TRP A 66 -20.17 0.78 -9.27
C TRP A 66 -19.00 0.46 -8.35
N ASN A 67 -18.64 -0.82 -8.20
CA ASN A 67 -17.56 -1.23 -7.32
C ASN A 67 -16.18 -0.86 -7.91
N LEU A 68 -16.03 -0.92 -9.23
CA LEU A 68 -14.81 -0.51 -9.93
C LEU A 68 -14.64 1.02 -9.89
N ILE A 69 -15.73 1.77 -10.08
CA ILE A 69 -15.72 3.23 -9.93
C ILE A 69 -15.27 3.63 -8.52
N SER A 70 -15.81 2.98 -7.48
CA SER A 70 -15.44 3.26 -6.10
C SER A 70 -13.96 2.94 -5.80
N LEU A 71 -13.42 1.84 -6.35
CA LEU A 71 -11.99 1.50 -6.24
C LEU A 71 -11.12 2.63 -6.80
N ILE A 72 -11.37 3.04 -8.03
CA ILE A 72 -10.57 4.06 -8.72
C ILE A 72 -10.64 5.39 -7.98
N PHE A 73 -11.82 5.75 -7.49
CA PHE A 73 -12.01 6.96 -6.70
C PHE A 73 -11.17 6.97 -5.42
N VAL A 74 -11.16 5.86 -4.67
CA VAL A 74 -10.34 5.73 -3.45
C VAL A 74 -8.85 5.80 -3.76
N ILE A 75 -8.39 5.16 -4.86
CA ILE A 75 -6.98 5.23 -5.27
C ILE A 75 -6.58 6.67 -5.60
N ILE A 76 -7.39 7.39 -6.36
CA ILE A 76 -7.14 8.79 -6.73
C ILE A 76 -7.01 9.65 -5.46
N ILE A 77 -7.98 9.53 -4.53
CA ILE A 77 -7.93 10.29 -3.27
C ILE A 77 -6.68 9.94 -2.46
N MET A 78 -6.35 8.66 -2.34
CA MET A 78 -5.17 8.24 -1.58
C MET A 78 -3.87 8.78 -2.18
N THR A 79 -3.73 8.75 -3.51
CA THR A 79 -2.57 9.34 -4.18
C THR A 79 -2.48 10.85 -3.95
N ILE A 80 -3.60 11.57 -4.01
CA ILE A 80 -3.65 13.01 -3.74
C ILE A 80 -3.23 13.30 -2.29
N ILE A 81 -3.75 12.55 -1.31
CA ILE A 81 -3.43 12.76 0.11
C ILE A 81 -1.96 12.48 0.38
N VAL A 82 -1.39 11.38 -0.12
CA VAL A 82 0.01 11.00 0.15
C VAL A 82 0.98 12.00 -0.49
N ILE A 83 0.77 12.35 -1.76
CA ILE A 83 1.63 13.31 -2.46
C ILE A 83 1.45 14.70 -1.86
N GLY A 84 0.19 15.10 -1.58
CA GLY A 84 -0.15 16.40 -1.00
C GLY A 84 0.48 16.59 0.37
N THR A 85 0.34 15.61 1.27
CA THR A 85 0.94 15.68 2.62
C THR A 85 2.46 15.74 2.57
N ASN A 86 3.11 14.91 1.74
CA ASN A 86 4.55 14.96 1.56
C ASN A 86 5.03 16.32 1.00
N TYR A 87 4.33 16.87 0.01
CA TYR A 87 4.65 18.17 -0.58
C TYR A 87 4.47 19.32 0.42
N ILE A 88 3.34 19.35 1.13
CA ILE A 88 3.03 20.39 2.12
C ILE A 88 4.08 20.40 3.23
N MET A 89 4.41 19.21 3.78
CA MET A 89 5.40 19.10 4.84
C MET A 89 6.80 19.53 4.37
N LEU A 90 7.19 19.16 3.15
CA LEU A 90 8.47 19.58 2.57
C LEU A 90 8.53 21.11 2.34
N SER A 91 7.43 21.70 1.85
CA SER A 91 7.30 23.14 1.64
C SER A 91 7.35 23.93 2.96
N LEU A 92 6.69 23.44 4.00
CA LEU A 92 6.75 24.01 5.35
C LEU A 92 8.17 23.90 5.94
N HIS A 93 8.80 22.74 5.85
CA HIS A 93 10.16 22.53 6.36
C HIS A 93 11.19 23.39 5.65
N HIS A 94 11.04 23.65 4.35
CA HIS A 94 11.93 24.55 3.61
C HIS A 94 11.69 26.03 3.96
N ARG A 95 10.51 26.39 4.46
CA ARG A 95 10.15 27.77 4.83
C ARG A 95 10.46 28.12 6.29
N MET A 96 10.77 27.13 7.13
CA MET A 96 11.26 27.31 8.50
C MET A 96 12.78 27.21 8.53
#